data_AF-A0A2N0FR09-F1
#
_entry.id   AF-A0A2N0FR09-F1
#
_cell.length_a   1.000
_cell.length_b   1.000
_cell.length_c   1.000
_cell.angle_alpha   90.00
_cell.angle_beta   90.00
_cell.angle_gamma   90.00
#
_symmetry.space_group_name_H-M   'P 1'
#
loop_
_entity.id
_entity.type
_entity.pdbx_description
1 polymer ?
#
loop_
_entity_poly.entity_id
_entity_poly.type
_entity_poly.pdbx_seq_one_letter_code
_entity_poly.pdbx_strand_id
1 'polypeptide(L)'
;MGMLSKFTRLKRNKKFEYSPRYYDDKGKGNPFKIEPKFDQFRSTLNSPRGIKGKFGNAMADMRRKGDRNLKIRMLVIVGILVLIVLFILDFDLSIFFPK
;
A
#
# COMPACT_ATOMS: atom_id res chain seq x y z
N MET A 1 -30.41 5.84 -8.84
CA MET A 1 -28.96 6.10 -9.05
C MET A 1 -28.80 7.62 -9.19
N GLY A 2 -28.22 8.32 -8.21
CA GLY A 2 -28.33 9.79 -8.09
C GLY A 2 -27.48 10.57 -9.10
N MET A 3 -27.94 11.78 -9.47
CA MET A 3 -27.32 12.68 -10.46
C MET A 3 -25.86 13.06 -10.14
N LEU A 4 -25.46 13.04 -8.87
CA LEU A 4 -24.09 13.33 -8.42
C LEU A 4 -23.06 12.24 -8.79
N SER A 5 -23.52 11.02 -9.08
CA SER A 5 -22.63 9.92 -9.49
C SER A 5 -22.02 10.11 -10.89
N LYS A 6 -22.60 11.00 -11.71
CA LYS A 6 -22.14 11.27 -13.08
C LYS A 6 -20.90 12.17 -13.10
N PHE A 7 -20.78 13.10 -12.15
CA PHE A 7 -19.68 14.07 -12.04
C PHE A 7 -18.49 13.55 -11.22
N THR A 8 -18.72 12.66 -10.26
CA THR A 8 -17.66 12.08 -9.42
C THR A 8 -16.97 10.85 -10.04
N ARG A 9 -17.47 10.36 -11.18
CA ARG A 9 -17.01 9.12 -11.82
C ARG A 9 -16.01 9.41 -12.95
N LEU A 10 -14.73 9.54 -12.61
CA LEU A 10 -13.64 9.59 -13.61
C LEU A 10 -13.69 8.36 -14.53
N LYS A 11 -13.45 8.52 -15.83
CA LYS A 11 -13.37 7.40 -16.79
C LYS A 11 -12.17 6.49 -16.46
N ARG A 12 -12.30 5.17 -16.62
CA ARG A 12 -11.14 4.25 -16.47
C ARG A 12 -10.33 4.20 -17.76
N ASN A 13 -9.04 3.91 -17.63
CA ASN A 13 -8.16 3.59 -18.74
C ASN A 13 -8.69 2.35 -19.48
N LYS A 14 -8.62 2.36 -20.81
CA LYS A 14 -8.94 1.17 -21.62
C LYS A 14 -7.90 0.10 -21.32
N LYS A 15 -8.35 -1.11 -20.99
CA LYS A 15 -7.48 -2.29 -20.84
C LYS A 15 -7.68 -3.16 -22.09
N PHE A 16 -6.60 -3.66 -22.65
CA PHE A 16 -6.63 -4.58 -23.78
C PHE A 16 -6.43 -5.99 -23.23
N GLU A 17 -7.46 -6.82 -23.33
CA GLU A 17 -7.39 -8.24 -22.97
C GLU A 17 -7.12 -9.03 -24.26
N TYR A 18 -5.96 -9.68 -24.31
CA TYR A 18 -5.65 -10.65 -25.34
C TYR A 18 -6.11 -12.03 -24.86
N SER A 19 -6.76 -12.81 -25.72
CA SER A 19 -7.11 -14.21 -25.44
C SER A 19 -6.39 -15.10 -26.46
N PRO A 20 -5.33 -15.82 -26.05
CA PRO A 20 -4.63 -16.74 -26.94
C PRO A 20 -5.52 -17.93 -27.33
N ARG A 21 -5.51 -18.32 -28.62
CA ARG A 21 -6.39 -19.38 -29.16
C ARG A 21 -6.07 -20.80 -28.67
N TYR A 22 -4.80 -21.10 -28.37
CA TYR A 22 -4.33 -22.45 -28.05
C TYR A 22 -3.72 -22.58 -26.65
N TYR A 23 -3.84 -21.55 -25.82
CA TYR A 23 -3.28 -21.55 -24.48
C TYR A 23 -4.42 -21.78 -23.48
N ASP A 24 -4.33 -22.91 -22.77
CA ASP A 24 -5.19 -23.19 -21.64
C ASP A 24 -4.58 -22.57 -20.39
N ASP A 25 -5.25 -21.56 -19.87
CA ASP A 25 -4.84 -20.84 -18.71
C ASP A 25 -5.23 -21.63 -17.48
N LYS A 26 -4.31 -22.46 -16.97
CA LYS A 26 -4.46 -23.30 -15.76
C LYS A 26 -4.57 -22.46 -14.47
N GLY A 27 -5.39 -21.41 -14.49
CA GLY A 27 -5.60 -20.44 -13.42
C GLY A 27 -4.45 -19.45 -13.20
N LYS A 28 -3.47 -19.35 -14.12
CA LYS A 28 -2.25 -18.54 -13.93
C LYS A 28 -2.27 -17.16 -14.61
N GLY A 29 -3.29 -16.86 -15.41
CA GLY A 29 -3.40 -15.64 -16.19
C GLY A 29 -2.78 -15.76 -17.59
N ASN A 30 -3.25 -14.91 -18.50
CA ASN A 30 -2.71 -14.83 -19.86
C ASN A 30 -1.22 -14.41 -19.83
N PRO A 31 -0.28 -15.22 -20.38
CA PRO A 31 1.15 -14.93 -20.39
C PRO A 31 1.51 -13.72 -21.28
N PHE A 32 0.62 -13.34 -22.19
CA PHE A 32 0.79 -12.20 -23.10
C PHE A 32 0.14 -10.92 -22.57
N LYS A 33 -0.30 -10.90 -21.31
CA LYS A 33 -0.91 -9.72 -20.72
C LYS A 33 0.16 -8.65 -20.52
N ILE A 34 -0.05 -7.47 -21.11
CA ILE A 34 0.85 -6.33 -20.99
C ILE A 34 0.63 -5.70 -19.61
N GLU A 35 1.32 -6.22 -18.58
CA GLU A 35 1.33 -5.66 -17.23
C GLU A 35 2.76 -5.50 -16.71
N PRO A 36 3.05 -4.44 -15.94
CA PRO A 36 4.33 -4.33 -15.23
C PRO A 36 4.53 -5.50 -14.26
N LYS A 37 5.77 -5.96 -14.08
CA LYS A 37 6.12 -7.08 -13.16
C LYS A 37 5.58 -6.91 -11.73
N PHE A 38 5.42 -5.66 -11.30
CA PHE A 38 4.99 -5.30 -9.95
C PHE A 38 3.50 -4.95 -9.85
N ASP A 39 2.72 -5.05 -10.93
CA ASP A 39 1.30 -4.65 -10.90
C ASP A 39 0.48 -5.51 -9.94
N GLN A 40 0.79 -6.80 -9.86
CA GLN A 40 0.15 -7.75 -8.95
C GLN A 40 0.32 -7.41 -7.46
N PHE A 41 1.35 -6.64 -7.11
CA PHE A 41 1.63 -6.25 -5.72
C PHE A 41 1.07 -4.86 -5.37
N ARG A 42 0.50 -4.14 -6.35
CA ARG A 42 -0.02 -2.78 -6.16
C ARG A 42 -1.52 -2.78 -5.89
N SER A 43 -1.91 -2.43 -4.67
CA SER A 43 -3.33 -2.20 -4.31
C SER A 43 -3.87 -0.86 -4.85
N THR A 44 -2.98 0.03 -5.30
CA THR A 44 -3.32 1.43 -5.66
C THR A 44 -3.86 1.60 -7.08
N LEU A 45 -3.46 0.76 -8.04
CA LEU A 45 -3.77 0.94 -9.45
C LEU A 45 -5.22 0.58 -9.82
N ASN A 46 -5.84 -0.32 -9.07
CA ASN A 46 -7.23 -0.73 -9.26
C ASN A 46 -8.14 -0.26 -8.11
N SER A 47 -7.84 0.91 -7.52
CA SER A 47 -8.58 1.41 -6.36
C SER A 47 -10.09 1.49 -6.65
N PRO A 48 -10.95 0.87 -5.82
CA PRO A 48 -12.40 0.89 -5.98
C PRO A 48 -12.93 2.33 -5.95
N ARG A 49 -13.94 2.65 -6.76
CA ARG A 49 -14.60 3.97 -6.69
C ARG A 49 -15.43 4.07 -5.41
N GLY A 50 -15.44 5.27 -4.83
CA GLY A 50 -16.27 5.62 -3.66
C GLY A 50 -15.55 5.45 -2.32
N ILE A 51 -16.06 6.16 -1.32
CA ILE A 51 -15.49 6.24 0.03
C ILE A 51 -15.46 4.85 0.69
N LYS A 52 -16.56 4.08 0.59
CA LYS A 52 -16.67 2.72 1.15
C LYS A 52 -15.59 1.76 0.62
N GLY A 53 -15.31 1.80 -0.69
CA GLY A 53 -14.31 0.93 -1.30
C GLY A 53 -12.88 1.30 -0.92
N LYS A 54 -12.60 2.61 -0.76
CA LYS A 54 -11.32 3.09 -0.24
C LYS A 54 -11.10 2.65 1.21
N PHE A 55 -12.10 2.78 2.07
CA PHE A 55 -12.03 2.30 3.46
C PHE A 55 -11.84 0.79 3.55
N GLY A 56 -12.57 0.01 2.76
CA GLY A 56 -12.41 -1.45 2.71
C GLY A 56 -11.00 -1.87 2.31
N ASN A 57 -10.45 -1.24 1.26
CA ASN A 57 -9.07 -1.50 0.83
C ASN A 57 -8.04 -1.05 1.87
N ALA A 58 -8.17 0.13 2.46
CA ALA A 58 -7.27 0.60 3.51
C ALA A 58 -7.27 -0.37 4.71
N MET A 59 -8.43 -0.88 5.10
CA MET A 59 -8.53 -1.85 6.19
C MET A 59 -7.96 -3.22 5.82
N ALA A 60 -8.11 -3.66 4.57
CA ALA A 60 -7.47 -4.87 4.06
C ALA A 60 -5.94 -4.72 3.99
N ASP A 61 -5.45 -3.55 3.55
CA ASP A 61 -4.03 -3.22 3.48
C ASP A 61 -3.42 -3.16 4.89
N MET A 62 -4.13 -2.60 5.88
CA MET A 62 -3.71 -2.59 7.29
C MET A 62 -3.61 -4.01 7.90
N ARG A 63 -4.47 -4.93 7.45
CA ARG A 63 -4.44 -6.34 7.87
C ARG A 63 -3.31 -7.14 7.22
N ARG A 64 -2.66 -6.63 6.17
CA ARG A 64 -1.47 -7.30 5.62
C ARG A 64 -0.38 -7.31 6.67
N LYS A 65 -0.03 -8.51 7.14
CA LYS A 65 1.11 -8.71 8.04
C LYS A 65 2.39 -8.31 7.27
N GLY A 66 2.89 -7.12 7.56
CA GLY A 66 4.23 -6.70 7.12
C GLY A 66 5.31 -7.55 7.78
N ASP A 67 6.51 -7.54 7.21
CA ASP A 67 7.65 -8.30 7.73
C ASP A 67 8.02 -7.81 9.14
N ARG A 68 7.95 -8.73 10.12
CA ARG A 68 8.28 -8.46 11.52
C ARG A 68 9.73 -8.03 11.67
N ASN A 69 10.64 -8.59 10.89
CA ASN A 69 12.07 -8.26 10.94
C ASN A 69 12.31 -6.83 10.48
N LEU A 70 11.63 -6.39 9.42
CA LEU A 70 11.73 -5.00 8.95
C LEU A 70 11.25 -4.02 10.02
N LYS A 71 10.12 -4.31 10.68
CA LYS A 71 9.59 -3.46 11.77
C LYS A 71 10.56 -3.34 12.93
N ILE A 72 11.16 -4.46 13.36
CA ILE A 72 12.13 -4.47 14.46
C ILE A 72 13.39 -3.69 14.06
N ARG A 73 13.95 -3.95 12.87
CA ARG A 73 15.14 -3.23 12.37
C ARG A 73 14.89 -1.72 12.29
N MET A 74 13.74 -1.31 11.77
CA MET A 74 13.34 0.10 11.71
C MET A 74 13.31 0.72 13.11
N LEU A 75 12.67 0.06 14.08
CA LEU A 75 12.58 0.55 15.45
C LEU A 75 13.97 0.69 16.09
N VAL A 76 14.84 -0.30 15.90
CA VAL A 76 16.23 -0.26 16.40
C VAL A 76 17.02 0.90 15.80
N ILE A 77 16.94 1.09 14.47
CA ILE A 77 17.63 2.20 13.79
C ILE A 77 17.14 3.55 14.32
N VAL A 78 15.83 3.73 14.44
CA VAL A 78 15.24 4.97 14.98
C VAL A 78 15.68 5.21 16.42
N GLY A 79 15.67 4.18 17.27
CA GLY A 79 16.14 4.28 18.66
C GLY A 79 17.60 4.70 18.76
N ILE A 80 18.49 4.12 17.96
CA ILE A 80 19.92 4.49 17.94
C ILE A 80 20.10 5.93 17.47
N LEU A 81 19.41 6.35 16.40
CA LEU A 81 19.50 7.73 15.90
C LEU A 81 19.03 8.74 16.95
N VAL A 82 17.94 8.45 17.66
CA VAL A 82 17.47 9.31 18.76
C VAL A 82 18.50 9.38 19.88
N LEU A 83 19.10 8.26 20.29
CA LEU A 83 20.15 8.26 21.32
C LEU A 83 21.37 9.09 20.92
N ILE A 84 21.80 9.01 19.65
CA ILE A 84 22.91 9.84 19.13
C ILE A 84 22.57 11.33 19.22
N VAL A 85 21.36 11.71 18.81
CA VAL A 85 20.90 13.11 18.88
C VAL A 85 20.84 13.59 20.32
N LEU A 86 20.29 12.78 21.24
CA LEU A 86 20.23 13.10 22.67
C LEU A 86 21.63 13.28 23.26
N PHE A 87 22.59 12.45 22.87
CA PHE A 87 23.96 12.51 23.34
C PHE A 87 24.70 13.76 22.85
N ILE A 88 24.57 14.13 21.56
CA ILE A 88 25.23 15.32 21.00
C ILE A 88 24.70 16.61 21.63
N LEU A 89 23.41 16.64 21.96
CA LEU A 89 22.74 17.82 22.51
C LEU A 89 22.80 17.90 24.03
N ASP A 90 23.37 16.90 24.71
CA ASP A 90 23.33 16.75 26.18
C ASP A 90 21.90 16.94 26.73
N PHE A 91 20.92 16.37 26.01
CA PHE A 91 19.51 16.66 26.25
C PHE A 91 18.99 15.86 27.44
N ASP A 92 18.55 16.56 28.49
CA ASP A 92 18.02 15.95 29.69
C ASP A 92 16.56 15.48 29.50
N LEU A 93 16.35 14.16 29.59
CA LEU A 93 15.02 13.55 29.55
C LEU A 93 14.21 13.79 30.83
N SER A 94 14.86 14.24 31.92
CA SER A 94 14.23 14.46 33.22
C SER A 94 13.13 15.51 33.17
N ILE A 95 13.21 16.44 32.21
CA ILE A 95 12.23 17.53 31.99
C ILE A 95 10.80 17.05 31.74
N PHE A 96 10.63 15.79 31.31
CA PHE A 96 9.32 15.22 31.01
C PHE A 96 8.69 14.45 32.17
N PHE A 97 9.40 14.24 33.29
CA PHE A 97 8.83 13.53 34.44
C PHE A 97 8.11 14.51 35.38
N PRO A 98 6.88 14.17 35.85
CA PRO A 98 6.20 14.95 36.88
C PRO A 98 6.98 14.88 38.20
N LYS A 99 6.98 15.99 38.95
CA LYS A 99 7.60 16.09 40.28
C LYS A 99 6.83 15.28 41.33
#